data_AF-A0A3D2Q5N2-F1
#
_entry.id   AF-A0A3D2Q5N2-F1
#
_cell.length_a   1.000
_cell.length_b   1.000
_cell.length_c   1.000
_cell.angle_alpha   90.00
_cell.angle_beta   90.00
_cell.angle_gamma   90.00
#
_symmetry.space_group_name_H-M   'P 1'
#
loop_
_entity.id
_entity.type
_entity.pdbx_description
1 polymer ?
#
loop_
_entity_poly.entity_id
_entity_poly.type
_entity_poly.pdbx_seq_one_letter_code
_entity_poly.pdbx_strand_id
1 'polypeptide(L)' 'MKTEESYAHFALLTLFIASMGPLLFGYNTAIISGAILFLQESFSLTLLDKGMVVSIILLGAMAGAFAS' A
#
# COMPACT_ATOMS: atom_id res chain seq x y z
N MET A 1 -15.35 -10.86 33.73
CA MET A 1 -15.94 -10.06 32.63
C MET A 1 -15.22 -8.74 32.37
N LYS A 2 -14.69 -7.98 33.34
CA LYS A 2 -13.95 -6.72 33.06
C LYS A 2 -12.61 -6.90 32.32
N THR A 3 -12.00 -8.08 32.40
CA THR A 3 -10.73 -8.41 31.74
C THR A 3 -10.87 -8.57 30.22
N GLU A 4 -11.92 -9.25 29.75
CA GLU A 4 -12.18 -9.51 28.31
C GLU A 4 -12.38 -8.20 27.50
N GLU A 5 -13.17 -7.26 28.05
CA GLU A 5 -13.40 -5.93 27.47
C GLU A 5 -12.11 -5.10 27.34
N SER A 6 -11.21 -5.22 28.32
CA SER A 6 -9.90 -4.55 28.30
C SER A 6 -8.98 -5.13 27.23
N TYR A 7 -9.01 -6.45 27.01
CA TYR A 7 -8.25 -7.09 25.93
C TYR A 7 -8.79 -6.72 24.56
N ALA A 8 -10.12 -6.63 24.42
CA ALA A 8 -10.75 -6.20 23.17
C ALA A 8 -10.29 -4.79 22.77
N HIS A 9 -10.28 -3.84 23.71
CA HIS A 9 -9.80 -2.48 23.44
C HIS A 9 -8.33 -2.44 23.02
N PHE A 10 -7.47 -3.19 23.71
CA PHE A 10 -6.05 -3.27 23.36
C PHE A 10 -5.83 -3.93 21.99
N ALA A 11 -6.55 -5.00 21.69
CA ALA A 11 -6.51 -5.67 20.39
C ALA A 11 -7.01 -4.76 19.26
N LEU A 12 -8.11 -4.01 19.46
CA LEU A 12 -8.63 -3.07 18.48
C LEU A 12 -7.64 -1.94 18.19
N LEU A 13 -6.97 -1.39 19.21
CA LEU A 13 -5.92 -0.39 19.00
C LEU A 13 -4.74 -0.96 18.22
N THR A 14 -4.33 -2.18 18.54
CA THR A 14 -3.23 -2.86 17.84
C THR A 14 -3.57 -3.11 16.38
N LEU A 15 -4.79 -3.60 16.10
CA LEU A 15 -5.29 -3.83 14.75
C LEU A 15 -5.42 -2.52 13.97
N PHE A 16 -5.91 -1.46 14.60
CA PHE A 16 -6.01 -0.15 13.97
C PHE A 16 -4.64 0.35 13.51
N ILE A 17 -3.65 0.34 14.41
CA ILE A 17 -2.27 0.77 14.08
C ILE A 17 -1.63 -0.17 13.05
N ALA A 18 -1.76 -1.49 13.21
CA ALA A 18 -1.21 -2.48 12.29
C ALA A 18 -1.81 -2.37 10.88
N SER A 19 -3.09 -2.02 10.76
CA SER A 19 -3.78 -1.84 9.48
C SER A 19 -3.32 -0.59 8.70
N MET A 20 -2.72 0.41 9.37
CA MET A 20 -2.24 1.62 8.70
C MET A 20 -1.18 1.32 7.63
N GLY A 21 -0.32 0.33 7.85
CA GLY A 21 0.69 -0.08 6.86
C GLY A 21 0.05 -0.57 5.54
N PRO A 22 -0.77 -1.64 5.58
CA PRO A 22 -1.52 -2.11 4.41
C PRO A 22 -2.43 -1.04 3.78
N LEU A 23 -3.02 -0.16 4.59
CA LEU A 23 -3.89 0.91 4.11
C LEU A 23 -3.10 1.96 3.30
N LEU A 24 -1.95 2.41 3.82
CA LEU A 24 -1.03 3.30 3.10
C LEU A 24 -0.48 2.64 1.82
N PHE A 25 -0.16 1.36 1.87
CA PHE A 25 0.27 0.60 0.69
C PHE A 25 -0.82 0.59 -0.41
N GLY A 26 -2.07 0.33 -0.03
CA GLY A 26 -3.21 0.38 -0.94
C GLY A 26 -3.46 1.79 -1.50
N TYR A 27 -3.32 2.82 -0.67
CA TYR A 27 -3.47 4.22 -1.08
C TYR A 27 -2.51 4.63 -2.20
N ASN A 28 -1.23 4.27 -2.07
CA ASN A 28 -0.23 4.57 -3.11
C ASN A 28 -0.55 3.87 -4.44
N THR A 29 -1.02 2.62 -4.38
CA THR A 29 -1.44 1.85 -5.57
C THR A 29 -2.67 2.47 -6.23
N ALA A 30 -3.65 2.93 -5.45
CA ALA A 30 -4.84 3.60 -5.94
C ALA A 30 -4.53 4.92 -6.65
N ILE A 31 -3.63 5.75 -6.08
CA ILE A 31 -3.18 7.00 -6.72
C ILE A 31 -2.55 6.72 -8.07
N ILE A 32 -1.59 5.78 -8.14
CA ILE A 32 -0.90 5.46 -9.39
C ILE A 32 -1.87 4.92 -10.44
N SER A 33 -2.83 4.07 -10.06
CA SER A 33 -3.84 3.55 -10.98
C SER A 33 -4.70 4.67 -11.59
N GLY A 34 -4.97 5.75 -10.86
CA GLY A 34 -5.68 6.92 -11.39
C GLY A 34 -4.79 7.87 -12.19
N ALA A 35 -3.52 8.01 -11.80
CA ALA A 35 -2.58 8.95 -12.41
C ALA A 35 -1.95 8.44 -13.72
N ILE A 36 -1.88 7.13 -13.95
CA ILE A 36 -1.12 6.53 -15.07
C ILE A 36 -1.61 6.97 -16.46
N LEU A 37 -2.91 7.30 -16.59
CA LEU A 37 -3.51 7.80 -17.83
C LEU A 37 -2.95 9.20 -18.17
N PHE A 38 -2.87 10.08 -17.18
CA PHE A 38 -2.31 11.42 -17.33
C PHE A 38 -0.79 11.41 -17.51
N LEU A 39 -0.10 10.52 -16.80
CA LEU A 39 1.34 10.32 -16.94
C LEU A 39 1.71 9.80 -18.34
N GLN A 40 0.89 8.93 -18.92
CA GLN A 40 1.10 8.46 -20.28
C GLN A 40 1.06 9.61 -21.28
N GLU A 41 0.02 10.47 -21.21
CA GLU A 41 -0.09 11.62 -22.12
C GLU A 41 1.03 12.63 -21.91
N SER A 42 1.40 12.91 -20.65
CA SER A 42 2.40 13.92 -20.31
C SER A 42 3.83 13.50 -20.64
N PHE A 43 4.15 12.21 -20.51
CA PHE A 43 5.52 11.68 -20.66
C PHE A 43 5.70 10.77 -21.89
N SER A 44 4.67 10.62 -22.74
CA SER A 44 4.69 9.70 -23.90
C SER A 44 5.12 8.27 -23.54
N LEU A 45 4.64 7.76 -22.39
CA LEU A 45 5.06 6.47 -21.84
C LEU A 45 4.68 5.31 -22.77
N THR A 46 5.61 4.39 -22.98
CA THR A 46 5.35 3.13 -23.68
C THR A 46 4.56 2.16 -22.79
N LEU A 47 4.04 1.07 -23.37
CA LEU A 47 3.34 0.03 -22.60
C LEU A 47 4.22 -0.57 -21.50
N LEU A 48 5.52 -0.73 -21.79
CA LEU A 48 6.50 -1.27 -20.86
C LEU A 48 6.70 -0.32 -19.67
N ASP A 49 6.85 0.98 -19.95
CA ASP A 49 7.09 2.00 -18.93
C ASP A 49 5.93 2.09 -17.94
N LYS A 50 4.69 1.98 -18.43
CA LYS A 50 3.52 1.91 -17.54
C LYS A 50 3.59 0.71 -16.59
N GLY A 51 3.94 -0.46 -17.13
CA GLY A 51 4.08 -1.68 -16.34
C GLY A 51 5.17 -1.52 -15.27
N MET A 52 6.31 -0.92 -15.62
CA MET A 52 7.38 -0.62 -14.67
C MET A 52 6.94 0.35 -13.57
N VAL A 53 6.27 1.45 -13.93
CA VAL A 53 5.79 2.47 -12.97
C VAL A 53 4.82 1.86 -11.95
N VAL A 54 3.89 1.01 -12.40
CA VAL A 54 2.90 0.37 -11.49
C VAL A 54 3.54 -0.73 -10.65
N SER A 55 4.48 -1.50 -11.20
CA SER A 55 5.06 -2.67 -10.53
C SER A 55 6.15 -2.34 -9.50
N ILE A 56 6.73 -1.14 -9.54
CA ILE A 56 7.84 -0.76 -8.64
C ILE A 56 7.44 -0.75 -7.16
N ILE A 57 6.17 -0.46 -6.85
CA ILE A 57 5.63 -0.52 -5.49
C ILE A 57 5.61 -1.96 -4.97
N LEU A 58 5.19 -2.92 -5.79
CA LEU A 58 5.19 -4.35 -5.44
C LEU A 58 6.61 -4.88 -5.26
N LEU A 59 7.54 -4.46 -6.13
CA LEU A 59 8.96 -4.80 -6.01
C LEU A 59 9.58 -4.26 -4.72
N GLY A 60 9.28 -3.01 -4.36
CA GLY A 60 9.73 -2.41 -3.11
C GLY A 60 9.16 -3.12 -1.87
N ALA A 61 7.87 -3.47 -1.89
CA ALA A 61 7.25 -4.23 -0.81
C ALA A 61 7.86 -5.63 -0.65
N MET A 62 8.10 -6.33 -1.76
CA MET A 62 8.76 -7.62 -1.77
C MET A 62 10.18 -7.53 -1.18
N ALA A 63 10.98 -6.56 -1.64
CA ALA A 63 12.32 -6.32 -1.12
C ALA A 63 12.32 -5.97 0.38
N GLY A 64 11.37 -5.14 0.82
CA GLY A 64 11.20 -4.80 2.23
C GLY A 64 10.88 -6.01 3.10
N ALA A 65 9.96 -6.88 2.64
CA ALA A 65 9.60 -8.10 3.34
C ALA A 65 10.76 -9.12 3.41
N PHE A 66 11.64 -9.16 2.41
CA PHE A 66 12.85 -9.97 2.47
C PHE A 66 13.90 -9.44 3.43
N ALA A 67 13.92 -8.14 3.70
CA ALA A 67 14.91 -7.48 4.55
C ALA A 67 14.48 -7.30 6.02
N SER A 68 13.19 -7.48 6.32
CA SER A 68 12.58 -7.26 7.64
C SER A 68 12.53 -8.50 8.52
#